data_AF-A0A4R8LGD8-F1
#
_entry.id   AF-A0A4R8LGD8-F1
#
_cell.length_a   1.000
_cell.length_b   1.000
_cell.length_c   1.000
_cell.angle_alpha   90.00
_cell.angle_beta   90.00
_cell.angle_gamma   90.00
#
_symmetry.space_group_name_H-M   'P 1'
#
loop_
_entity.id
_entity.type
_entity.pdbx_description
1 polymer ?
#
loop_
_entity_poly.entity_id
_entity_poly.type
_entity_poly.pdbx_seq_one_letter_code
_entity_poly.pdbx_strand_id
1 'polypeptide(L)'
;MDTEDLSRMLQSQSDDIYDIPTKAKGPAGKLPLTADMLRNWPSGDLFGLTQNVGMGWSPAEVLGKSVLILSTQGGLREEDGTPVALGYHTGHWEIGL
;
A
#
# COMPACT_ATOMS: atom_id res chain seq x y z
N MET A 1 21.71 26.84 -0.18
CA MET A 1 20.40 26.64 0.45
C MET A 1 20.67 26.11 1.83
N ASP A 2 20.22 26.81 2.87
CA ASP A 2 20.42 26.37 4.25
C ASP A 2 19.46 25.21 4.57
N THR A 3 19.88 24.32 5.46
CA THR A 3 19.12 23.19 5.97
C THR A 3 17.77 23.60 6.58
N GLU A 4 17.70 24.79 7.17
CA GLU A 4 16.48 25.33 7.77
C GLU A 4 15.42 25.68 6.70
N ASP A 5 15.87 26.24 5.57
CA ASP A 5 15.03 26.61 4.42
C ASP A 5 14.47 25.36 3.73
N LEU A 6 15.32 24.34 3.55
CA LEU A 6 14.89 23.03 3.04
C LEU A 6 13.87 22.35 3.96
N SER A 7 14.09 22.39 5.28
CA SER A 7 13.16 21.79 6.25
C SER A 7 11.79 22.46 6.18
N ARG A 8 11.76 23.78 6.04
CA ARG A 8 10.52 24.55 5.89
C ARG A 8 9.76 24.22 4.61
N MET A 9 10.46 23.88 3.52
CA MET A 9 9.83 23.44 2.28
C MET A 9 9.28 22.01 2.35
N LEU A 10 9.93 21.12 3.08
CA LEU A 10 9.57 19.69 3.14
C LEU A 10 8.56 19.35 4.24
N GLN A 11 8.50 20.15 5.31
CA GLN A 11 7.63 19.89 6.44
C GLN A 11 6.32 20.66 6.33
N SER A 12 5.22 20.00 6.68
CA SER A 12 3.98 20.71 6.95
C SER A 12 4.19 21.72 8.07
N GLN A 13 3.61 22.91 7.90
CA GLN A 13 3.66 23.98 8.90
C GLN A 13 2.52 23.87 9.92
N SER A 14 1.70 22.82 9.82
CA SER A 14 0.53 22.56 10.66
C SER A 14 0.29 21.06 10.80
N ASP A 15 -0.16 20.63 11.97
CA ASP A 15 -0.43 19.22 12.30
C ASP A 15 -1.81 18.73 11.82
N ASP A 16 -2.66 19.63 11.33
CA ASP A 16 -3.98 19.30 10.74
C ASP A 16 -3.88 18.36 9.54
N ILE A 17 -2.71 18.28 8.88
CA ILE A 17 -2.45 17.31 7.80
C ILE A 17 -2.58 15.85 8.25
N TYR A 18 -2.48 15.58 9.55
CA TYR A 18 -2.63 14.24 10.11
C TYR A 18 -4.09 13.92 10.48
N ASP A 19 -4.98 14.92 10.51
CA ASP A 19 -6.42 14.72 10.69
C ASP A 19 -7.08 14.44 9.34
N ILE A 20 -6.84 13.22 8.84
CA ILE A 20 -7.33 12.81 7.52
C ILE A 20 -8.75 12.23 7.67
N PRO A 21 -9.79 12.87 7.11
CA PRO A 21 -11.14 12.31 7.11
C PRO A 21 -11.20 11.09 6.19
N THR A 22 -11.23 9.89 6.78
CA THR A 22 -11.34 8.61 6.04
C THR A 22 -12.75 8.05 6.09
N LYS A 23 -13.21 7.41 5.01
CA LYS A 23 -14.52 6.73 4.96
C LYS A 23 -14.57 5.39 5.68
N ALA A 24 -13.41 4.80 5.99
CA ALA A 24 -13.29 3.52 6.67
C ALA A 24 -12.03 3.52 7.54
N LYS A 25 -12.02 2.67 8.57
CA LYS A 25 -10.81 2.46 9.39
C LYS A 25 -9.71 1.85 8.51
N GLY A 26 -8.50 2.37 8.63
CA GLY A 26 -7.33 1.76 8.01
C GLY A 26 -6.97 0.42 8.67
N PRO A 27 -6.13 -0.39 8.00
CA PRO A 27 -5.57 -1.59 8.59
C PRO A 27 -4.78 -1.26 9.87
N ALA A 28 -4.99 -2.05 10.92
CA ALA A 28 -4.23 -1.91 12.16
C ALA A 28 -2.89 -2.64 12.09
N GLY A 29 -1.91 -2.18 12.86
CA GLY A 29 -0.60 -2.83 12.99
C GLY A 29 0.55 -2.03 12.38
N LYS A 30 1.66 -2.72 12.10
CA LYS A 30 2.87 -2.14 11.51
C LYS A 30 3.43 -3.10 10.47
N LEU A 31 3.91 -2.55 9.36
CA LEU A 31 4.66 -3.33 8.38
C LEU A 31 5.99 -3.81 8.99
N PRO A 32 6.46 -5.01 8.61
CA PRO A 32 7.71 -5.60 9.10
C PRO A 32 8.92 -5.00 8.35
N LEU A 33 8.97 -3.67 8.25
CA LEU A 33 10.04 -2.95 7.55
C LEU A 33 11.34 -3.04 8.34
N THR A 34 12.43 -3.31 7.63
CA THR A 34 13.79 -3.27 8.19
C THR A 34 14.58 -2.12 7.59
N ALA A 35 15.63 -1.70 8.29
CA ALA A 35 16.49 -0.62 7.79
C ALA A 35 17.23 -1.01 6.50
N ASP A 36 17.46 -2.30 6.26
CA ASP A 36 18.05 -2.80 5.01
C ASP A 36 17.08 -2.65 3.83
N MET A 37 15.82 -3.08 4.02
CA MET A 37 14.76 -2.90 3.02
C MET A 37 14.63 -1.44 2.61
N LEU A 38 14.61 -0.52 3.59
CA LEU A 38 14.47 0.91 3.33
C LEU A 38 15.63 1.53 2.54
N ARG A 39 16.83 0.93 2.61
CA ARG A 39 18.02 1.44 1.89
C ARG A 39 18.18 0.81 0.51
N ASN A 40 17.81 -0.45 0.38
CA ASN A 40 18.23 -1.28 -0.74
C ASN A 40 17.08 -1.75 -1.64
N TRP A 41 15.84 -1.77 -1.13
CA TRP A 41 14.72 -2.22 -1.94
C TRP A 41 14.21 -1.11 -2.87
N PRO A 42 13.71 -1.48 -4.06
CA PRO A 42 12.93 -0.57 -4.88
C PRO A 42 11.74 -0.01 -4.10
N SER A 43 11.41 1.26 -4.35
CA SER A 43 10.24 1.90 -3.72
C SER A 43 8.95 1.16 -4.04
N GLY A 44 8.82 0.61 -5.26
CA GLY A 44 7.67 -0.19 -5.68
C GLY A 44 7.41 -1.39 -4.77
N ASP A 45 8.47 -2.07 -4.31
CA ASP A 45 8.34 -3.22 -3.42
C ASP A 45 7.83 -2.78 -2.05
N LEU A 46 8.37 -1.68 -1.51
CA LEU A 46 7.97 -1.12 -0.22
C LEU A 46 6.51 -0.64 -0.22
N PHE A 47 6.09 0.09 -1.26
CA PHE A 47 4.70 0.53 -1.39
C PHE A 47 3.75 -0.63 -1.69
N GLY A 48 4.21 -1.66 -2.39
CA GLY A 48 3.48 -2.91 -2.59
C GLY A 48 3.09 -3.58 -1.27
N LEU A 49 3.99 -3.58 -0.27
CA LEU A 49 3.66 -4.11 1.06
C LEU A 49 2.49 -3.37 1.72
N THR A 50 2.47 -2.03 1.64
CA THR A 50 1.37 -1.20 2.15
C THR A 50 0.07 -1.50 1.40
N GLN A 51 0.13 -1.68 0.08
CA GLN A 51 -1.03 -2.00 -0.74
C GLN A 51 -1.62 -3.36 -0.37
N ASN A 52 -0.78 -4.39 -0.15
CA ASN A 52 -1.23 -5.70 0.31
C ASN A 52 -2.01 -5.60 1.62
N VAL A 53 -1.48 -4.87 2.61
CA VAL A 53 -2.19 -4.64 3.88
C VAL A 53 -3.48 -3.85 3.68
N GLY A 54 -3.49 -2.87 2.77
CA GLY A 54 -4.69 -2.13 2.38
C GLY A 54 -5.78 -3.02 1.75
N MET A 55 -5.38 -4.13 1.12
CA MET A 55 -6.26 -5.18 0.61
C MET A 55 -6.66 -6.21 1.67
N GLY A 56 -6.35 -5.97 2.95
CA GLY A 56 -6.76 -6.83 4.06
C GLY A 56 -5.77 -7.92 4.45
N TRP A 57 -4.59 -7.99 3.81
CA TRP A 57 -3.56 -8.95 4.23
C TRP A 57 -2.99 -8.61 5.61
N SER A 58 -2.66 -9.64 6.38
CA SER A 58 -2.02 -9.48 7.68
C SER A 58 -0.66 -8.80 7.54
N PRO A 59 -0.38 -7.70 8.28
CA PRO A 59 0.93 -7.06 8.27
C PRO A 59 2.08 -8.02 8.63
N ALA A 60 1.83 -9.05 9.42
CA ALA A 60 2.86 -10.02 9.79
C ALA A 60 3.25 -10.98 8.65
N GLU A 61 2.42 -11.09 7.61
CA GLU A 61 2.54 -12.13 6.58
C GLU A 61 2.90 -11.56 5.19
N VAL A 62 2.99 -10.23 5.05
CA VAL A 62 3.22 -9.57 3.74
C VAL A 62 4.57 -9.85 3.10
N LEU A 63 5.54 -10.40 3.84
CA LEU A 63 6.82 -10.86 3.30
C LEU A 63 6.78 -12.32 2.82
N GLY A 64 5.59 -12.94 2.85
CA GLY A 64 5.36 -14.26 2.27
C GLY A 64 5.55 -14.28 0.76
N LYS A 65 5.46 -15.47 0.18
CA LYS A 65 5.61 -15.65 -1.26
C LYS A 65 4.45 -14.96 -2.00
N SER A 66 4.79 -14.12 -2.96
CA SER A 66 3.82 -13.54 -3.90
C SER A 66 3.77 -14.39 -5.18
N VAL A 67 2.58 -14.48 -5.78
CA VAL A 67 2.36 -15.14 -7.08
C VAL A 67 1.60 -14.19 -8.00
N LEU A 68 1.84 -14.29 -9.31
CA LEU A 68 1.07 -13.58 -10.33
C LEU A 68 0.02 -14.53 -10.89
N ILE A 69 -1.25 -14.12 -10.83
CA ILE A 69 -2.35 -14.81 -11.51
C ILE A 69 -2.54 -14.15 -12.87
N LEU A 70 -2.45 -14.94 -13.94
CA LEU A 70 -2.73 -14.46 -15.30
C LEU A 70 -4.21 -14.72 -15.63
N SER A 71 -4.95 -13.64 -15.82
CA SER A 71 -6.38 -13.65 -16.10
C SER A 71 -6.75 -12.45 -16.98
N THR A 72 -7.95 -12.47 -17.56
CA THR A 72 -8.57 -11.28 -18.18
C THR A 72 -9.23 -10.37 -17.15
N GLN A 73 -9.38 -10.82 -15.90
CA GLN A 73 -9.97 -10.06 -14.82
C GLN A 73 -9.00 -8.99 -14.29
N GLY A 74 -9.52 -7.79 -14.01
CA GLY A 74 -8.77 -6.67 -13.42
C GLY A 74 -8.43 -6.77 -11.93
N GLY A 75 -8.75 -7.90 -11.31
CA GLY A 75 -8.65 -8.14 -9.88
C GLY A 75 -9.53 -9.34 -9.51
N LEU A 76 -9.35 -9.86 -8.30
CA LEU A 76 -10.11 -10.99 -7.78
C LEU A 76 -10.71 -10.63 -6.42
N ARG A 77 -11.96 -11.04 -6.21
CA ARG A 77 -12.68 -10.96 -4.94
C ARG A 77 -13.29 -12.32 -4.63
N GLU A 78 -13.48 -12.59 -3.35
CA GLU A 78 -14.31 -13.70 -2.87
C GLU A 78 -15.80 -13.39 -3.10
N GLU A 79 -16.66 -14.40 -2.94
CA GLU A 79 -18.12 -14.28 -3.10
C GLU A 79 -18.76 -13.25 -2.16
N ASP A 80 -18.14 -12.99 -1.00
CA ASP A 80 -18.58 -11.96 -0.05
C ASP A 80 -18.06 -10.54 -0.39
N GLY A 81 -17.34 -10.40 -1.51
CA GLY A 81 -16.74 -9.16 -1.98
C GLY A 81 -15.37 -8.84 -1.38
N THR A 82 -14.82 -9.69 -0.50
CA THR A 82 -13.48 -9.51 0.09
C THR A 82 -12.42 -9.54 -1.02
N PRO A 83 -11.50 -8.55 -1.07
CA PRO A 83 -10.43 -8.56 -2.05
C PRO A 83 -9.43 -9.72 -1.84
N VAL A 84 -9.05 -10.39 -2.95
CA VAL A 84 -8.08 -11.50 -2.96
C VAL A 84 -6.80 -11.13 -3.71
N ALA A 85 -6.94 -10.47 -4.87
CA ALA A 85 -5.79 -10.08 -5.69
C ALA A 85 -6.05 -8.76 -6.43
N LEU A 86 -5.01 -7.93 -6.56
CA LEU A 86 -5.04 -6.66 -7.28
C LEU A 86 -4.59 -6.85 -8.73
N GLY A 87 -5.20 -6.11 -9.66
CA GLY A 87 -4.75 -6.06 -11.05
C GLY A 87 -3.34 -5.46 -11.18
N TYR A 88 -2.49 -6.06 -12.01
CA TYR A 88 -1.08 -5.70 -12.13
C TYR A 88 -0.80 -4.36 -12.87
N HIS A 89 -1.81 -3.82 -13.57
CA HIS A 89 -1.74 -2.58 -14.33
C HIS A 89 -3.01 -1.74 -14.14
N THR A 90 -2.93 -0.45 -14.46
CA THR A 90 -4.10 0.44 -14.50
C THR A 90 -4.85 0.26 -15.84
N GLY A 91 -6.18 0.43 -15.83
CA GLY A 91 -7.01 0.33 -17.04
C GLY A 91 -7.72 -1.02 -17.27
N HIS A 92 -7.78 -1.88 -16.26
CA HIS A 92 -8.58 -3.09 -16.33
C HIS A 92 -10.07 -2.82 -16.10
N TRP A 93 -10.92 -3.68 -16.67
CA TRP A 93 -12.33 -3.76 -16.34
C TRP A 93 -12.53 -4.82 -15.24
N GLU A 94 -13.37 -4.55 -14.26
CA GLU A 94 -13.82 -5.57 -13.31
C GLU A 94 -14.82 -6.48 -14.04
N ILE A 95 -14.40 -7.70 -14.39
CA ILE A 95 -15.22 -8.69 -15.13
C ILE A 95 -15.76 -9.78 -14.16
N GLY A 96 -15.27 -9.82 -12.93
CA GLY A 96 -15.78 -10.71 -11.87
C GLY A 96 -16.80 -9.99 -10.99
N LEU A 97 -17.97 -10.60 -10.79
CA LEU A 97 -18.97 -10.23 -9.79
C LEU A 97 -18.78 -11.07 -8.54
#